data_AF-A0A952RI64-F1
#
_entry.id   AF-A0A952RI64-F1
#
_cell.length_a   1.000
_cell.length_b   1.000
_cell.length_c   1.000
_cell.angle_alpha   90.00
_cell.angle_beta   90.00
_cell.angle_gamma   90.00
#
_symmetry.space_group_name_H-M   'P 1'
#
loop_
_entity.id
_entity.type
_entity.pdbx_description
1 polymer ?
#
loop_
_entity_poly.entity_id
_entity_poly.type
_entity_poly.pdbx_seq_one_letter_code
_entity_poly.pdbx_strand_id
1 'polypeptide(L)'
;MLLALLLSVRSARAREVDDDNFRSDVFRCEEAIGRLLECCPGFVAGVVHCTYLSEESTSGCDFSTTVTTEPAFGVDESLCILGSTCETLRDSGVCARAQVAAPYVSVSRSSIDSPEGWREPSSHEPVCP
;
A
#
# COMPACT_ATOMS: atom_id res chain seq x y z
N MET A 1 -18.35 -3.42 -56.34
CA MET A 1 -17.12 -3.20 -55.56
C MET A 1 -17.50 -3.05 -54.10
N LEU A 2 -17.43 -4.13 -53.31
CA LEU A 2 -17.59 -4.10 -51.85
C LEU A 2 -16.19 -4.15 -51.25
N LEU A 3 -15.70 -3.04 -50.68
CA LEU A 3 -14.49 -3.04 -49.87
C LEU A 3 -14.89 -3.31 -48.42
N ALA A 4 -14.48 -4.46 -47.89
CA ALA A 4 -14.66 -4.85 -46.50
C ALA A 4 -13.79 -3.97 -45.60
N LEU A 5 -14.43 -3.20 -44.72
CA LEU A 5 -13.79 -2.51 -43.61
C LEU A 5 -13.37 -3.54 -42.56
N LEU A 6 -12.08 -3.87 -42.53
CA LEU A 6 -11.47 -4.64 -41.45
C LEU A 6 -11.42 -3.76 -40.19
N LEU A 7 -12.39 -3.91 -39.30
CA LEU A 7 -12.32 -3.34 -37.95
C LEU A 7 -11.22 -4.08 -37.17
N SER A 8 -10.07 -3.43 -37.01
CA SER A 8 -9.02 -3.89 -36.09
C SER A 8 -9.52 -3.72 -34.65
N VAL A 9 -9.95 -4.81 -34.03
CA VAL A 9 -10.23 -4.86 -32.59
C VAL A 9 -8.89 -4.76 -31.86
N ARG A 10 -8.53 -3.55 -31.43
CA ARG A 10 -7.44 -3.38 -30.45
C ARG A 10 -7.98 -3.85 -29.11
N SER A 11 -7.60 -5.07 -28.70
CA SER A 11 -7.84 -5.54 -27.33
C SER A 11 -7.08 -4.62 -26.38
N ALA A 12 -7.78 -3.71 -25.72
CA ALA A 12 -7.22 -3.00 -24.58
C ALA A 12 -6.93 -4.07 -23.52
N ARG A 13 -5.66 -4.29 -23.16
CA ARG A 13 -5.34 -5.07 -21.96
C ARG A 13 -5.92 -4.29 -20.79
N ALA A 14 -6.94 -4.85 -20.14
CA ALA A 14 -7.46 -4.29 -18.92
C ALA A 14 -6.35 -4.37 -17.85
N ARG A 15 -5.97 -3.23 -17.29
CA ARG A 15 -5.22 -3.19 -16.03
C ARG A 15 -6.25 -3.50 -14.96
N GLU A 16 -6.14 -4.67 -14.34
CA GLU A 16 -6.98 -4.99 -13.19
C GLU A 16 -6.36 -4.30 -11.97
N VAL A 17 -7.12 -3.37 -11.41
CA VAL A 17 -6.78 -2.63 -10.20
C VAL A 17 -7.78 -3.07 -9.14
N ASP A 18 -7.29 -3.73 -8.10
CA ASP A 18 -8.07 -4.17 -6.95
C ASP A 18 -7.80 -3.26 -5.76
N ASP A 19 -8.79 -2.45 -5.41
CA ASP A 19 -8.74 -1.45 -4.34
C ASP A 19 -9.58 -1.93 -3.15
N ASP A 20 -9.02 -2.80 -2.32
CA ASP A 20 -9.70 -3.28 -1.11
C ASP A 20 -9.45 -2.36 0.09
N ASN A 21 -10.12 -1.21 0.10
CA ASN A 21 -10.09 -0.26 1.21
C ASN A 21 -10.95 -0.69 2.41
N PHE A 22 -11.50 -1.91 2.42
CA PHE A 22 -12.24 -2.47 3.54
C PHE A 22 -11.44 -3.50 4.33
N ARG A 23 -10.15 -3.66 4.01
CA ARG A 23 -9.25 -4.51 4.79
C ARG A 23 -9.07 -3.98 6.21
N SER A 24 -8.81 -4.89 7.14
CA SER A 24 -8.62 -4.54 8.55
C SER A 24 -7.39 -3.66 8.81
N ASP A 25 -6.34 -3.80 8.01
CA ASP A 25 -5.11 -3.00 8.14
C ASP A 25 -5.33 -1.54 7.71
N VAL A 26 -6.12 -1.31 6.66
CA VAL A 26 -6.57 0.03 6.23
C VAL A 26 -7.28 0.74 7.38
N PHE A 27 -8.30 0.11 7.97
CA PHE A 27 -9.04 0.71 9.10
C PHE A 27 -8.16 0.98 10.31
N ARG A 28 -7.23 0.07 10.65
CA ARG A 28 -6.30 0.26 11.77
C ARG A 28 -5.34 1.41 11.52
N CYS A 29 -4.85 1.55 10.30
CA CYS A 29 -4.02 2.69 9.90
C CYS A 29 -4.79 4.00 10.07
N GLU A 30 -6.05 4.09 9.63
CA GLU A 30 -6.88 5.28 9.80
C GLU A 30 -7.15 5.63 11.27
N GLU A 31 -7.44 4.62 12.10
CA GLU A 31 -7.62 4.81 13.55
C GLU A 31 -6.32 5.31 14.20
N ALA A 32 -5.17 4.76 13.80
CA ALA A 32 -3.86 5.18 14.29
C ALA A 32 -3.54 6.63 13.90
N ILE A 33 -3.91 7.08 12.69
CA ILE A 33 -3.82 8.49 12.29
C ILE A 33 -4.66 9.37 13.22
N GLY A 34 -5.89 8.95 13.55
CA GLY A 34 -6.74 9.64 14.51
C GLY A 34 -6.05 9.82 15.86
N ARG A 35 -5.42 8.75 16.36
CA ARG A 35 -4.66 8.78 17.61
C ARG A 35 -3.45 9.73 17.55
N LEU A 36 -2.74 9.76 16.43
CA LEU A 36 -1.61 10.66 16.23
C LEU A 36 -2.05 12.12 16.16
N LEU A 37 -3.18 12.43 15.52
CA LEU A 37 -3.75 13.78 15.51
C LEU A 37 -4.08 14.28 16.93
N GLU A 38 -4.59 13.41 17.80
CA GLU A 38 -4.87 13.75 19.19
C GLU A 38 -3.58 13.97 20.01
N CYS A 39 -2.58 13.13 19.80
CA CYS A 39 -1.40 13.06 20.67
C CYS A 39 -0.20 13.90 20.22
N CYS A 40 -0.09 14.21 18.92
CA CYS A 40 1.11 14.79 18.32
C CYS A 40 0.82 16.21 17.79
N PRO A 41 1.18 17.27 18.54
CA PRO A 41 0.99 18.64 18.08
C PRO A 41 1.68 18.90 16.74
N GLY A 42 0.93 19.45 15.77
CA GLY A 42 1.45 19.74 14.43
C GLY A 42 1.46 18.54 13.48
N PHE A 43 0.94 17.37 13.89
CA PHE A 43 0.81 16.23 13.01
C PHE A 43 -0.18 16.51 11.86
N VAL A 44 0.23 16.21 10.64
CA VAL A 44 -0.55 16.43 9.42
C VAL A 44 -1.03 15.10 8.88
N ALA A 45 -2.26 14.72 9.19
CA ALA A 45 -2.84 13.43 8.77
C ALA A 45 -2.87 13.23 7.24
N GLY A 46 -3.08 14.31 6.48
CA GLY A 46 -3.25 14.22 5.02
C GLY A 46 -2.03 13.76 4.22
N VAL A 47 -0.85 13.61 4.85
CA VAL A 47 0.35 13.07 4.18
C VAL A 47 0.54 11.57 4.41
N VAL A 48 -0.24 10.97 5.31
CA VAL A 48 -0.17 9.53 5.59
C VAL A 48 -1.28 8.84 4.81
N HIS A 49 -0.92 7.80 4.05
CA HIS A 49 -1.82 7.12 3.14
C HIS A 49 -2.15 5.72 3.66
N CYS A 50 -3.41 5.45 3.97
CA CYS A 50 -3.86 4.16 4.51
C CYS A 50 -4.52 3.23 3.48
N THR A 51 -4.34 3.46 2.19
CA THR A 51 -5.01 2.68 1.14
C THR A 51 -4.31 1.36 0.85
N TYR A 52 -5.10 0.37 0.41
CA TYR A 52 -4.56 -0.84 -0.22
C TYR A 52 -4.88 -0.84 -1.71
N LEU A 53 -3.87 -1.03 -2.55
CA LEU A 53 -4.00 -1.11 -4.01
C LEU A 53 -3.21 -2.32 -4.53
N SER A 54 -3.82 -3.17 -5.35
CA SER A 54 -3.13 -4.25 -6.06
C SER A 54 -3.33 -4.10 -7.56
N GLU A 55 -2.24 -3.98 -8.30
CA GLU A 55 -2.25 -3.78 -9.75
C GLU A 55 -1.57 -4.95 -10.43
N GLU A 56 -2.32 -5.71 -11.23
CA GLU A 56 -1.75 -6.79 -12.02
C GLU A 56 -1.48 -6.33 -13.46
N SER A 57 -0.30 -6.69 -13.96
CA SER A 57 0.10 -6.45 -15.34
C SER A 57 0.74 -7.70 -15.96
N THR A 58 0.14 -8.18 -17.04
CA THR A 58 0.66 -9.33 -17.78
C THR A 58 1.47 -8.87 -18.98
N SER A 59 2.73 -9.32 -19.07
CA SER A 59 3.60 -9.05 -20.22
C SER A 59 3.76 -10.31 -21.08
N GLY A 60 2.85 -10.51 -22.03
CA GLY A 60 2.85 -11.70 -22.89
C GLY A 60 2.04 -12.83 -22.27
N CYS A 61 2.41 -14.09 -22.54
CA CYS A 61 1.79 -15.27 -21.93
C CYS A 61 2.58 -15.82 -20.72
N ASP A 62 3.82 -15.35 -20.52
CA ASP A 62 4.81 -16.07 -19.70
C ASP A 62 5.03 -15.44 -18.31
N PHE A 63 4.65 -14.17 -18.14
CA PHE A 63 4.89 -13.42 -16.90
C PHE A 63 3.70 -12.55 -16.52
N SER A 64 3.32 -12.63 -15.24
CA SER A 64 2.48 -11.63 -14.59
C SER A 64 3.29 -10.88 -13.54
N THR A 65 3.07 -9.58 -13.44
CA THR A 65 3.68 -8.71 -12.44
C THR A 65 2.56 -8.04 -11.66
N THR A 66 2.51 -8.29 -10.36
CA THR A 66 1.60 -7.67 -9.42
C THR A 66 2.35 -6.65 -8.59
N VAL A 67 1.89 -5.40 -8.61
CA VAL A 67 2.38 -4.34 -7.72
C VAL A 67 1.35 -4.15 -6.62
N THR A 68 1.75 -4.33 -5.37
CA THR A 68 0.88 -4.15 -4.21
C THR A 68 1.37 -2.97 -3.39
N THR A 69 0.46 -2.04 -3.09
CA THR A 69 0.66 -0.92 -2.19
C THR A 69 -0.16 -1.17 -0.94
N GLU A 70 0.48 -1.26 0.22
CA GLU A 70 -0.16 -1.45 1.52
C GLU A 70 -0.18 -0.13 2.32
N PRO A 71 -1.05 -0.02 3.34
CA PRO A 71 -1.16 1.18 4.17
C PRO A 71 0.19 1.62 4.76
N ALA A 72 0.38 2.93 4.96
CA ALA A 72 1.61 3.49 5.53
C ALA A 72 1.93 2.99 6.95
N PHE A 73 0.95 2.43 7.66
CA PHE A 73 1.17 1.70 8.90
C PHE A 73 0.67 0.27 8.74
N GLY A 74 1.55 -0.70 9.01
CA GLY A 74 1.14 -2.09 9.13
C GLY A 74 0.20 -2.31 10.32
N VAL A 75 -0.35 -3.51 10.43
CA VAL A 75 -1.23 -3.90 11.55
C VAL A 75 -0.54 -3.72 12.89
N ASP A 76 0.70 -4.21 13.01
CA ASP A 76 1.46 -4.17 14.26
C ASP A 76 1.86 -2.74 14.65
N GLU A 77 2.24 -1.92 13.67
CA GLU A 77 2.55 -0.49 13.89
C GLU A 77 1.30 0.27 14.34
N SER A 78 0.17 0.04 13.67
CA SER A 78 -1.11 0.66 14.03
C SER A 78 -1.52 0.28 15.46
N LEU A 79 -1.41 -1.00 15.82
CA LEU A 79 -1.72 -1.48 17.16
C LEU A 79 -0.78 -0.89 18.21
N CYS A 80 0.50 -0.76 17.91
CA CYS A 80 1.46 -0.10 18.79
C CYS A 80 1.09 1.37 19.03
N ILE A 81 0.73 2.11 17.97
CA ILE A 81 0.31 3.52 18.08
C ILE A 81 -0.95 3.64 18.96
N LEU A 82 -1.95 2.81 18.68
CA LEU A 82 -3.22 2.80 19.42
C LEU A 82 -3.05 2.39 20.88
N GLY A 83 -2.14 1.45 21.16
CA GLY A 83 -1.82 0.97 22.50
C GLY A 83 -0.93 1.92 23.32
N SER A 84 -0.36 2.95 22.69
CA SER A 84 0.57 3.87 23.34
C SER A 84 -0.13 5.10 23.95
N THR A 85 0.46 5.60 25.04
CA THR A 85 0.04 6.89 25.60
C THR A 85 0.59 8.05 24.75
N CYS A 86 -0.06 9.21 24.78
CA CYS A 86 0.45 10.38 24.06
C CYS A 86 1.85 10.81 24.51
N GLU A 87 2.20 10.61 25.79
CA GLU A 87 3.56 10.86 26.30
C GLU A 87 4.55 9.90 25.64
N THR A 88 4.27 8.60 25.65
CA THR A 88 5.11 7.59 24.99
C THR A 88 5.29 7.89 23.50
N LEU A 89 4.22 8.24 22.78
CA LEU A 89 4.27 8.53 21.35
C LEU A 89 5.17 9.74 21.03
N ARG A 90 5.15 10.77 21.88
CA ARG A 90 5.98 11.96 21.73
C ARG A 90 7.43 11.68 22.11
N ASP A 91 7.66 11.07 23.26
CA ASP A 91 8.99 10.90 23.84
C ASP A 91 9.83 9.85 23.10
N SER A 92 9.19 8.83 22.53
CA SER A 92 9.85 7.80 21.70
C SER A 92 10.05 8.21 20.23
N GLY A 93 9.64 9.43 19.86
CA GLY A 93 9.77 9.96 18.50
C GLY A 93 8.81 9.34 17.48
N VAL A 94 7.81 8.57 17.91
CA VAL A 94 6.81 7.97 17.00
C VAL A 94 6.11 9.04 16.19
N CYS A 95 5.74 10.18 16.78
CA CYS A 95 5.11 11.29 16.08
C CYS A 95 5.92 11.74 14.84
N ALA A 96 7.25 11.84 14.95
CA ALA A 96 8.11 12.29 13.87
C ALA A 96 8.30 11.23 12.79
N ARG A 97 8.46 9.95 13.17
CA ARG A 97 8.55 8.84 12.21
C ARG A 97 7.24 8.65 11.45
N ALA A 98 6.11 8.71 12.15
CA ALA A 98 4.78 8.60 11.56
C ALA A 98 4.50 9.71 10.55
N GLN A 99 5.00 10.93 10.78
CA GLN A 99 4.80 12.08 9.90
C GLN A 99 5.41 11.90 8.50
N VAL A 100 6.43 11.04 8.38
CA VAL A 100 7.16 10.76 7.13
C VAL A 100 6.96 9.32 6.64
N ALA A 101 6.08 8.55 7.29
CA ALA A 101 5.78 7.18 6.90
C ALA A 101 5.12 7.17 5.52
N ALA A 102 5.51 6.21 4.69
CA ALA A 102 5.03 6.04 3.33
C ALA A 102 4.40 4.65 3.17
N PRO A 103 3.45 4.46 2.24
CA PRO A 103 2.95 3.13 1.91
C PRO A 103 4.06 2.11 1.62
N TYR A 104 3.82 0.87 2.05
CA TYR A 104 4.67 -0.25 1.66
C TYR A 104 4.35 -0.63 0.22
N VAL A 105 5.36 -0.73 -0.64
CA VAL A 105 5.18 -1.16 -2.02
C VAL A 105 5.96 -2.44 -2.23
N SER A 106 5.29 -3.48 -2.70
CA SER A 106 5.91 -4.75 -3.07
C SER A 106 5.58 -5.10 -4.52
N VAL A 107 6.57 -5.66 -5.21
CA VAL A 107 6.43 -6.11 -6.60
C VAL A 107 6.62 -7.60 -6.62
N SER A 108 5.57 -8.35 -6.97
CA SER A 108 5.64 -9.79 -7.17
C SER A 108 5.65 -10.09 -8.66
N ARG A 109 6.59 -10.91 -9.12
CA ARG A 109 6.59 -11.43 -10.49
C ARG A 109 6.35 -12.93 -10.42
N SER A 110 5.30 -13.40 -11.07
CA SER A 110 5.04 -14.82 -11.28
C SER A 110 5.37 -15.19 -12.72
N SER A 111 6.07 -16.30 -12.91
CA SER A 111 6.19 -16.96 -14.21
C SER A 111 5.55 -18.34 -14.14
N ILE A 112 5.16 -18.87 -15.30
CA ILE A 112 4.62 -20.23 -15.42
C ILE A 112 5.62 -21.28 -14.88
N ASP A 113 6.92 -20.98 -14.94
CA ASP A 113 8.00 -21.92 -14.57
C ASP A 113 8.59 -21.70 -13.15
N SER A 114 8.30 -20.58 -12.49
CA SER A 114 8.80 -20.26 -11.14
C SER A 114 7.77 -19.46 -10.33
N PRO A 115 7.09 -20.08 -9.35
CA PRO A 115 6.06 -19.42 -8.54
C PRO A 115 6.62 -18.57 -7.37
N GLU A 116 7.91 -18.61 -7.09
CA GLU A 116 8.49 -17.84 -5.97
C GLU A 116 8.74 -16.38 -6.38
N GLY A 117 7.75 -15.53 -6.08
CA GLY A 117 7.88 -14.08 -6.21
C GLY A 117 8.88 -13.52 -5.21
N TRP A 118 9.80 -12.67 -5.69
CA TRP A 118 10.71 -11.91 -4.84
C TRP A 118 9.95 -10.74 -4.22
N ARG A 119 9.94 -10.62 -2.89
CA ARG A 119 9.41 -9.44 -2.19
C ARG A 119 10.54 -8.43 -1.99
N GLU A 120 10.41 -7.24 -2.55
CA GLU A 120 11.27 -6.13 -2.15
C GLU A 120 10.90 -5.67 -0.72
N PRO A 121 11.88 -5.42 0.16
CA PRO A 121 11.64 -4.97 1.52
C PRO A 121 11.08 -3.53 1.57
N SER A 122 10.47 -3.20 2.70
CA SER A 122 9.76 -1.96 2.97
C SER A 122 10.53 -0.68 2.63
N SER A 123 9.78 0.37 2.24
CA SER A 123 10.33 1.67 1.83
C SER A 123 10.66 2.62 2.99
N HIS A 124 10.23 2.32 4.23
CA HIS A 124 10.52 3.14 5.41
C HIS A 124 10.94 2.33 6.65
N GLU A 125 11.59 3.05 7.58
CA GLU A 125 11.93 2.54 8.90
C GLU A 125 10.66 2.35 9.75
N PRO A 126 10.58 1.30 10.60
CA PRO A 126 9.43 1.08 11.46
C PRO A 126 9.06 2.31 12.29
N VAL A 127 7.77 2.64 12.30
CA VAL A 127 7.23 3.79 13.03
C VAL A 127 7.24 3.52 14.53
N CYS A 128 6.98 2.28 14.93
CA CYS A 128 7.11 1.82 16.30
C CYS A 128 8.39 0.98 16.50
N PRO A 129 9.08 1.15 17.65
CA PRO A 129 10.24 0.33 18.02
C PRO A 129 9.88 -1.09 18.44
#